data_AF-A0AAP9E318-F1
#
_entry.id   AF-A0AAP9E318-F1
#
_cell.length_a   1.000
_cell.length_b   1.000
_cell.length_c   1.000
_cell.angle_alpha   90.00
_cell.angle_beta   90.00
_cell.angle_gamma   90.00
#
_symmetry.space_group_name_H-M   'P 1'
#
loop_
_entity.id
_entity.type
_entity.pdbx_description
1 polymer ?
#
loop_
_entity_poly.entity_id
_entity_poly.type
_entity_poly.pdbx_seq_one_letter_code
_entity_poly.pdbx_strand_id
1 'polypeptide(L)'
;MDDFTKQRFQALEAAATEGAAQGLKSLFLLNGGACVALLTFVGSASTSQNLKPEFVPLVESATKSLICFAVGAGLTVLAMTCAYLTNQAYSSALIDPSKTDWSEGTRANLGTVVIALAALVSFFVGITMIALSLP
;
A
#
# COMPACT_ATOMS: atom_id res chain seq x y z
N MET A 1 -27.96 -16.62 -19.77
CA MET A 1 -27.60 -15.36 -19.08
C MET A 1 -28.10 -14.23 -19.93
N ASP A 2 -29.15 -13.57 -19.47
CA ASP A 2 -29.76 -12.39 -20.07
C ASP A 2 -28.78 -11.21 -20.08
N ASP A 3 -28.95 -10.30 -21.05
CA ASP A 3 -28.03 -9.19 -21.30
C ASP A 3 -27.91 -8.25 -20.08
N PHE A 4 -29.01 -8.07 -19.36
CA PHE A 4 -29.06 -7.31 -18.12
C PHE A 4 -28.16 -7.90 -17.03
N THR A 5 -28.21 -9.22 -16.84
CA THR A 5 -27.33 -9.91 -15.89
C THR A 5 -25.86 -9.73 -16.29
N LYS A 6 -25.49 -9.87 -17.58
CA LYS A 6 -24.11 -9.64 -18.05
C LYS A 6 -23.61 -8.22 -17.77
N GLN A 7 -24.41 -7.20 -18.10
CA GLN A 7 -24.06 -5.80 -17.84
C GLN A 7 -23.83 -5.55 -16.35
N ARG A 8 -24.68 -6.13 -15.47
CA ARG A 8 -24.50 -6.02 -14.02
C ARG A 8 -23.19 -6.66 -13.53
N PHE A 9 -22.83 -7.83 -14.06
CA PHE A 9 -21.56 -8.46 -13.70
C PHE A 9 -20.35 -7.63 -14.12
N GLN A 10 -20.36 -7.08 -15.34
CA GLN A 10 -19.28 -6.20 -15.81
C GLN A 10 -19.18 -4.91 -14.99
N ALA A 11 -20.31 -4.31 -14.63
CA ALA A 11 -20.33 -3.12 -13.78
C ALA A 11 -19.76 -3.40 -12.38
N LEU A 12 -20.08 -4.56 -11.79
CA LEU A 12 -19.54 -4.97 -10.50
C LEU A 12 -18.02 -5.24 -10.57
N GLU A 13 -17.55 -5.91 -11.62
CA GLU A 13 -16.12 -6.20 -11.84
C GLU A 13 -15.31 -4.90 -12.01
N ALA A 14 -15.84 -3.95 -12.80
CA ALA A 14 -15.23 -2.64 -12.98
C ALA A 14 -15.18 -1.85 -11.66
N ALA A 15 -16.29 -1.80 -10.91
CA ALA A 15 -16.35 -1.11 -9.62
C ALA A 15 -15.39 -1.72 -8.59
N ALA A 16 -15.27 -3.06 -8.55
CA ALA A 16 -14.34 -3.74 -7.65
C ALA A 16 -12.88 -3.43 -8.00
N THR A 17 -12.53 -3.44 -9.29
CA THR A 17 -11.17 -3.13 -9.77
C THR A 17 -10.80 -1.67 -9.50
N GLU A 18 -11.73 -0.75 -9.74
CA GLU A 18 -11.55 0.66 -9.43
C GLU A 18 -11.38 0.89 -7.93
N GLY A 19 -12.23 0.27 -7.11
CA GLY A 19 -12.13 0.34 -5.64
C GLY A 19 -10.78 -0.19 -5.13
N ALA A 20 -10.29 -1.31 -5.66
CA ALA A 20 -8.97 -1.84 -5.32
C ALA A 20 -7.83 -0.87 -5.71
N ALA A 21 -7.89 -0.28 -6.91
CA ALA A 21 -6.90 0.68 -7.37
C ALA A 21 -6.91 1.97 -6.51
N GLN A 22 -8.08 2.46 -6.14
CA GLN A 22 -8.21 3.59 -5.22
C GLN A 22 -7.66 3.23 -3.83
N GLY A 23 -7.99 2.05 -3.30
CA GLY A 23 -7.49 1.58 -2.01
C GLY A 23 -5.95 1.51 -1.95
N LEU A 24 -5.30 0.97 -2.99
CA LEU A 24 -3.84 0.96 -3.08
C LEU A 24 -3.26 2.37 -3.15
N LYS A 25 -3.88 3.29 -3.91
CA LYS A 25 -3.43 4.70 -3.97
C LYS A 25 -3.53 5.37 -2.62
N SER A 26 -4.63 5.16 -1.90
CA SER A 26 -4.80 5.66 -0.54
C SER A 26 -3.73 5.11 0.41
N LEU A 27 -3.44 3.80 0.35
CA LEU A 27 -2.41 3.18 1.18
C LEU A 27 -1.00 3.73 0.89
N PHE A 28 -0.69 3.97 -0.39
CA PHE A 28 0.57 4.59 -0.80
C PHE A 28 0.69 6.02 -0.27
N LEU A 29 -0.36 6.83 -0.45
CA LEU A 29 -0.41 8.21 0.04
C LEU A 29 -0.31 8.29 1.56
N LEU A 30 -0.91 7.35 2.27
CA LEU A 30 -0.93 7.31 3.73
C LEU A 30 0.45 6.92 4.30
N ASN A 31 1.13 5.93 3.73
CA ASN A 31 2.53 5.62 4.09
C ASN A 31 3.49 6.76 3.69
N GLY A 32 3.38 7.26 2.46
CA GLY A 32 4.23 8.34 1.96
C GLY A 32 4.02 9.66 2.72
N GLY A 33 2.78 10.02 3.02
CA GLY A 33 2.42 11.20 3.80
C GLY A 33 2.93 11.12 5.24
N ALA A 34 2.81 9.96 5.88
CA ALA A 34 3.38 9.73 7.20
C ALA A 34 4.92 9.84 7.19
N CYS A 35 5.59 9.33 6.16
CA CYS A 35 7.03 9.52 5.97
C CYS A 35 7.41 11.01 5.89
N VAL A 36 6.72 11.78 5.04
CA VAL A 36 7.02 13.21 4.88
C VAL A 36 6.82 13.95 6.21
N ALA A 37 5.70 13.70 6.89
CA ALA A 37 5.40 14.32 8.18
C ALA A 37 6.48 14.02 9.24
N LEU A 38 6.92 12.77 9.34
CA LEU A 38 7.98 12.38 10.28
C LEU A 38 9.35 12.91 9.89
N LEU A 39 9.71 12.93 8.62
CA LEU A 39 10.98 13.53 8.18
C LEU A 39 11.03 15.01 8.51
N THR A 40 9.92 15.73 8.30
CA THR A 40 9.81 17.14 8.71
C THR A 40 9.96 17.28 10.22
N PHE A 41 9.27 16.46 11.01
CA PHE A 41 9.38 16.46 12.47
C PHE A 41 10.82 16.19 12.93
N VAL A 42 11.43 15.08 12.50
CA VAL A 42 12.80 14.70 12.86
C VAL A 42 13.81 15.74 12.41
N GLY A 43 13.65 16.31 11.21
CA GLY A 43 14.49 17.40 10.71
C GLY A 43 14.42 18.65 11.59
N SER A 44 13.22 19.05 12.00
CA SER A 44 13.02 20.20 12.90
C SER A 44 13.54 19.94 14.33
N ALA A 45 13.41 18.71 14.82
CA ALA A 45 13.93 18.32 16.12
C ALA A 45 15.47 18.33 16.12
N SER A 46 16.09 17.84 15.04
CA SER A 46 17.56 17.69 14.93
C SER A 46 18.30 19.03 14.86
N THR A 47 17.66 20.11 14.42
CA THR A 47 18.25 21.45 14.38
C THR A 47 18.06 22.23 15.68
N SER A 48 17.26 21.72 16.61
CA SER A 48 16.99 22.37 17.89
C SER A 48 18.15 22.15 18.87
N GLN A 49 18.92 23.20 19.18
CA GLN A 49 20.11 23.14 20.04
C GLN A 49 19.85 22.70 21.51
N ASN A 50 18.58 22.52 21.90
CA ASN A 50 18.17 22.09 23.24
C ASN A 50 17.02 21.07 23.16
N LEU A 51 17.19 19.98 22.41
CA LEU A 51 16.28 18.83 22.49
C LEU A 51 16.25 18.35 23.94
N LYS A 52 15.10 18.50 24.61
CA LYS A 52 14.97 18.04 26.00
C LYS A 52 15.18 16.52 26.03
N PRO A 53 15.82 15.98 27.09
CA PRO A 53 16.10 14.55 27.21
C PRO A 53 14.85 13.67 27.06
N GLU A 54 13.67 14.19 27.43
CA GLU A 54 12.37 13.52 27.31
C GLU A 54 11.96 13.22 25.85
N PHE A 55 12.48 13.95 24.85
CA PHE A 55 12.13 13.77 23.44
C PHE A 55 13.13 12.92 22.64
N VAL A 56 14.29 12.58 23.22
CA VAL A 56 15.27 11.68 22.59
C VAL A 56 14.65 10.33 22.19
N PRO A 57 13.89 9.61 23.05
CA PRO A 57 13.26 8.35 22.65
C PRO A 57 12.20 8.53 21.56
N LEU A 58 11.51 9.68 21.53
CA LEU A 58 10.53 9.99 20.50
C LEU A 58 11.18 10.11 19.12
N VAL A 59 12.32 10.79 19.03
CA VAL A 59 13.08 10.92 17.77
C VAL A 59 13.59 9.57 17.28
N GLU A 60 14.13 8.73 18.18
CA GLU A 60 14.59 7.39 17.83
C GLU A 60 13.45 6.52 17.27
N SER A 61 12.29 6.54 17.93
CA SER A 61 11.11 5.80 17.47
C SER A 61 10.51 6.37 16.19
N ALA A 62 10.57 7.69 15.98
CA ALA A 62 10.19 8.32 14.72
C ALA A 62 11.07 7.82 13.57
N THR A 63 12.39 7.68 13.76
CA THR A 63 13.29 7.10 12.76
C THR A 63 12.99 5.64 12.46
N LYS A 64 12.69 4.81 13.47
CA LYS A 64 12.29 3.41 13.25
C LYS A 64 10.97 3.30 12.49
N SER A 65 10.02 4.19 12.80
CA SER A 65 8.71 4.24 12.14
C SER A 65 8.80 4.73 10.70
N LEU A 66 9.75 5.63 10.39
CA LEU A 66 10.08 6.04 9.03
C LEU A 66 10.47 4.85 8.15
N ILE A 67 11.27 3.92 8.68
CA ILE A 67 11.64 2.70 7.95
C ILE A 67 10.39 1.86 7.69
N CYS A 68 9.51 1.69 8.68
CA CYS A 68 8.27 0.94 8.52
C CYS A 68 7.36 1.54 7.44
N PHE A 69 7.18 2.87 7.44
CA PHE A 69 6.38 3.56 6.43
C PHE A 69 7.02 3.53 5.04
N ALA A 70 8.35 3.63 4.94
CA ALA A 70 9.06 3.51 3.66
C ALA A 70 8.90 2.09 3.08
N VAL A 71 9.02 1.06 3.91
CA VAL A 71 8.76 -0.33 3.52
C VAL A 71 7.29 -0.50 3.10
N GLY A 72 6.34 0.03 3.86
CA GLY A 72 4.91 -0.01 3.52
C GLY A 72 4.60 0.67 2.18
N ALA A 73 5.18 1.84 1.92
CA ALA A 73 5.07 2.54 0.64
C ALA A 73 5.66 1.71 -0.51
N GLY A 74 6.85 1.14 -0.33
CA GLY A 74 7.51 0.29 -1.33
C GLY A 74 6.71 -0.98 -1.65
N LEU A 75 6.19 -1.67 -0.64
CA LEU A 75 5.30 -2.83 -0.81
C LEU A 75 4.02 -2.43 -1.54
N THR A 76 3.48 -1.24 -1.28
CA THR A 76 2.28 -0.75 -1.98
C THR A 76 2.57 -0.52 -3.47
N VAL A 77 3.71 0.05 -3.84
CA VAL A 77 4.13 0.20 -5.24
C VAL A 77 4.30 -1.15 -5.92
N LEU A 78 4.88 -2.12 -5.22
CA LEU A 78 5.02 -3.49 -5.72
C LEU A 78 3.64 -4.12 -5.98
N ALA A 79 2.71 -3.99 -5.04
CA ALA A 79 1.33 -4.45 -5.21
C ALA A 79 0.63 -3.78 -6.41
N MET A 80 0.76 -2.47 -6.58
CA MET A 80 0.23 -1.76 -7.76
C MET A 80 0.82 -2.29 -9.07
N THR A 81 2.12 -2.59 -9.09
CA THR A 81 2.81 -3.11 -10.26
C THR A 81 2.31 -4.52 -10.60
N CYS A 82 2.18 -5.40 -9.60
CA CYS A 82 1.63 -6.74 -9.77
C CYS A 82 0.17 -6.70 -10.24
N ALA A 83 -0.66 -5.80 -9.68
CA ALA A 83 -2.03 -5.60 -10.12
C ALA A 83 -2.09 -5.15 -11.59
N TYR A 84 -1.23 -4.21 -11.98
CA TYR A 84 -1.13 -3.75 -13.36
C TYR A 84 -0.76 -4.89 -14.32
N LEU A 85 0.27 -5.67 -14.00
CA LEU A 85 0.70 -6.80 -14.82
C LEU A 85 -0.40 -7.89 -14.93
N THR A 86 -1.11 -8.15 -13.84
CA THR A 86 -2.23 -9.12 -13.82
C THR A 86 -3.39 -8.63 -14.70
N ASN A 87 -3.76 -7.35 -14.60
CA ASN A 87 -4.79 -6.75 -15.43
C ASN A 87 -4.39 -6.69 -16.91
N GLN A 88 -3.11 -6.47 -17.21
CA GLN A 88 -2.58 -6.53 -18.57
C GLN A 88 -2.68 -7.95 -19.14
N ALA A 89 -2.27 -8.96 -18.39
CA ALA A 89 -2.38 -10.37 -18.81
C ALA A 89 -3.83 -10.78 -19.07
N TYR A 90 -4.76 -10.35 -18.20
CA TYR A 90 -6.19 -10.55 -18.39
C TYR A 90 -6.72 -9.87 -19.66
N SER A 91 -6.29 -8.63 -19.92
CA SER A 91 -6.66 -7.91 -21.14
C SER A 91 -6.14 -8.60 -22.40
N SER A 92 -4.92 -9.14 -22.36
CA SER A 92 -4.37 -9.94 -23.47
C SER A 92 -5.12 -11.25 -23.67
N ALA A 93 -5.58 -11.89 -22.59
CA ALA A 93 -6.39 -13.12 -22.64
C ALA A 93 -7.75 -12.93 -23.33
N LEU A 94 -8.35 -11.74 -23.18
CA LEU A 94 -9.59 -11.39 -23.88
C LEU A 94 -9.40 -11.28 -25.40
N ILE A 95 -8.18 -10.98 -25.86
CA ILE A 95 -7.83 -10.86 -27.29
C ILE A 95 -7.46 -12.23 -27.88
N ASP A 96 -6.69 -13.04 -27.16
CA ASP A 96 -6.30 -14.40 -27.57
C ASP A 96 -6.57 -15.41 -26.45
N PRO A 97 -7.80 -15.99 -26.38
CA PRO A 97 -8.21 -16.88 -25.29
C PRO A 97 -7.45 -18.21 -25.25
N SER A 98 -6.72 -18.55 -26.32
CA SER A 98 -6.04 -19.84 -26.46
C SER A 98 -4.74 -19.94 -25.66
N LYS A 99 -4.23 -18.82 -25.14
CA LYS A 99 -2.90 -18.72 -24.51
C LYS A 99 -2.91 -18.46 -23.01
N THR A 100 -4.07 -18.53 -22.35
CA THR A 100 -4.19 -18.02 -20.98
C THR A 100 -4.40 -19.13 -19.95
N ASP A 101 -3.46 -19.24 -19.01
CA ASP A 101 -3.63 -20.03 -17.80
C ASP A 101 -4.22 -19.16 -16.68
N TRP A 102 -5.51 -19.34 -16.42
CA TRP A 102 -6.26 -18.61 -15.38
C TRP A 102 -5.75 -18.89 -13.96
N SER A 103 -5.02 -19.99 -13.75
CA SER A 103 -4.46 -20.35 -12.45
C SER A 103 -3.30 -19.43 -12.05
N GLU A 104 -2.47 -19.02 -13.01
CA GLU A 104 -1.34 -18.13 -12.77
C GLU A 104 -1.80 -16.72 -12.38
N GLY A 105 -2.82 -16.19 -13.09
CA GLY A 105 -3.44 -14.90 -12.75
C GLY A 105 -4.05 -14.89 -11.35
N THR A 106 -4.70 -15.99 -10.95
CA THR A 106 -5.28 -16.11 -9.60
C THR A 106 -4.20 -16.10 -8.51
N ARG A 107 -3.08 -16.80 -8.74
CA ARG A 107 -1.94 -16.82 -7.80
C ARG A 107 -1.26 -15.45 -7.69
N ALA A 108 -1.07 -14.76 -8.82
CA ALA A 108 -0.51 -13.41 -8.85
C ALA A 108 -1.41 -12.39 -8.12
N ASN A 109 -2.73 -12.51 -8.29
CA ASN A 109 -3.69 -11.66 -7.59
C ASN A 109 -3.68 -11.91 -6.08
N LEU A 110 -3.63 -13.18 -5.64
CA LEU A 110 -3.49 -13.52 -4.23
C LEU A 110 -2.18 -12.95 -3.64
N GLY A 111 -1.07 -13.04 -4.38
CA GLY A 111 0.21 -12.45 -3.99
C GLY A 111 0.11 -10.93 -3.80
N THR A 112 -0.59 -10.24 -4.72
CA THR A 112 -0.86 -8.80 -4.63
C THR A 112 -1.62 -8.45 -3.34
N VAL A 113 -2.65 -9.21 -3.00
CA VAL A 113 -3.43 -9.01 -1.76
C VAL A 113 -2.55 -9.18 -0.53
N VAL A 114 -1.71 -10.23 -0.49
CA VAL A 114 -0.79 -10.46 0.63
C VAL A 114 0.21 -9.31 0.79
N ILE A 115 0.78 -8.81 -0.32
CA ILE A 115 1.69 -7.66 -0.30
C ILE A 115 0.98 -6.41 0.20
N ALA A 116 -0.24 -6.15 -0.25
CA ALA A 116 -1.04 -5.00 0.19
C ALA A 116 -1.37 -5.08 1.69
N LEU A 117 -1.70 -6.27 2.21
CA LEU A 117 -1.92 -6.48 3.64
C LEU A 117 -0.62 -6.29 4.44
N ALA A 118 0.51 -6.77 3.95
CA ALA A 118 1.80 -6.54 4.57
C ALA A 118 2.14 -5.04 4.65
N ALA A 119 1.87 -4.28 3.58
CA ALA A 119 2.04 -2.83 3.56
C ALA A 119 1.14 -2.12 4.60
N LEU A 120 -0.11 -2.58 4.76
CA LEU A 120 -1.03 -2.07 5.78
C LEU A 120 -0.55 -2.38 7.20
N VAL A 121 -0.04 -3.59 7.43
CA VAL A 121 0.56 -3.98 8.72
C VAL A 121 1.76 -3.10 9.03
N SER A 122 2.67 -2.88 8.06
CA SER A 122 3.82 -1.97 8.22
C SER A 122 3.40 -0.56 8.64
N PHE A 123 2.29 -0.06 8.10
CA PHE A 123 1.73 1.23 8.50
C PHE A 123 1.28 1.22 9.98
N PHE A 124 0.47 0.25 10.39
CA PHE A 124 0.02 0.18 11.79
C PHE A 124 1.18 -0.02 12.77
N VAL A 125 2.17 -0.84 12.41
CA VAL A 125 3.39 -1.01 13.21
C VAL A 125 4.12 0.33 13.38
N GLY A 126 4.31 1.09 12.30
CA GLY A 126 4.92 2.42 12.36
C GLY A 126 4.15 3.39 13.27
N ILE A 127 2.81 3.38 13.23
CA ILE A 127 1.99 4.18 14.16
C ILE A 127 2.25 3.76 15.61
N THR A 128 2.20 2.47 15.90
CA THR A 128 2.34 1.97 17.28
C THR A 128 3.70 2.28 17.88
N MET A 129 4.77 2.22 17.08
CA MET A 129 6.13 2.55 17.52
C MET A 129 6.24 4.01 17.99
N ILE A 130 5.68 4.95 17.24
CA ILE A 130 5.65 6.36 17.65
C ILE A 130 4.71 6.57 18.84
N ALA A 131 3.50 6.00 18.79
CA ALA A 131 2.48 6.21 19.81
C ALA A 131 2.97 5.77 21.20
N LEU A 132 3.70 4.66 21.28
CA LEU A 132 4.29 4.15 22.54
C LEU A 132 5.49 4.97 23.03
N SER A 133 6.01 5.88 22.21
CA SER A 133 7.18 6.71 22.53
C SER A 133 6.82 8.16 22.84
N LEU A 134 5.52 8.49 22.85
CA LEU A 134 5.04 9.78 23.30
C LEU A 134 5.13 9.84 24.84
N PRO A 135 5.70 10.93 25.39
CA PRO A 135 5.79 11.14 26.84
C PRO A 135 4.43 11.42 27.49
#